data_AF-A0A7V9TN14-F1
#
_entry.id   AF-A0A7V9TN14-F1
#
_cell.length_a   1.000
_cell.length_b   1.000
_cell.length_c   1.000
_cell.angle_alpha   90.00
_cell.angle_beta   90.00
_cell.angle_gamma   90.00
#
_symmetry.space_group_name_H-M   'P 1'
#
loop_
_entity.id
_entity.type
_entity.pdbx_description
1 polymer ?
#
loop_
_entity_poly.entity_id
_entity_poly.type
_entity_poly.pdbx_seq_one_letter_code
_entity_poly.pdbx_strand_id
1 'polypeptide(L)'
;MGSRAAIPRGPISNALGNSTQSENFRDFDFFTRNGRSAANLIGGMQGYIKAGGSTGTVQTDRRALSFGYYNLGYALGYLAMIYDSAAVLAPGLAADEIPPLSASTAVMNAAIQMLDSAELYGSNMATIPSEWVSGTAIPSARWIQVIRSHRARFRAGVARTPTQRAAVDWTKVIADANNGITSDFIINFNNAAGWAAGWRAQFAVEATWAQMTPFVLGMADTARAYDAWLATPLTSRTPFLMRTPDLRFPSGESRAAQQAFTGASRAGPPAGCATTVTAARCAILYFRNRPAGDDSPAEPWGNWFYDNWRFWDVRASLTAISPIVEMSVTENDMLAAEGHIRAGNVAAAATLIDKTRVRSGLAPVTGMTSLTAEVPGGNACVPRVPQGPTFTSTACGTIFEALKWEKRMETSFTGYGQWFFDSRGWGDLVRNTVLEWPVPWQELSARLNLNFYTTSNSRAAVGTYGF
;
A
#
# COMPACT_ATOMS: atom_id res chain seq x y z
N MET A 1 19.63 2.22 -10.55
CA MET A 1 18.60 3.05 -9.88
C MET A 1 18.29 4.23 -10.79
N GLY A 2 17.05 4.37 -11.24
CA GLY A 2 16.65 5.39 -12.23
C GLY A 2 16.57 6.82 -11.66
N SER A 3 16.05 7.75 -12.47
CA SER A 3 15.87 9.19 -12.16
C SER A 3 15.14 9.52 -10.85
N ARG A 4 14.52 8.52 -10.20
CA ARG A 4 13.71 8.64 -8.98
C ARG A 4 14.46 8.30 -7.68
N ALA A 5 15.73 7.90 -7.77
CA ALA A 5 16.53 7.48 -6.62
C ALA A 5 17.39 8.59 -5.99
N ALA A 6 17.61 9.71 -6.69
CA ALA A 6 18.40 10.82 -6.15
C ALA A 6 17.80 11.38 -4.85
N ILE A 7 18.63 11.92 -3.96
CA ILE A 7 18.19 12.61 -2.73
C ILE A 7 18.97 13.93 -2.63
N PRO A 8 18.29 15.10 -2.69
CA PRO A 8 16.85 15.27 -2.92
C PRO A 8 16.42 14.71 -4.29
N ARG A 9 15.18 14.23 -4.40
CA ARG A 9 14.67 13.67 -5.67
C ARG A 9 14.65 14.74 -6.77
N GLY A 10 14.68 14.32 -8.03
CA GLY A 10 14.40 15.17 -9.19
C GLY A 10 12.89 15.31 -9.46
N PRO A 11 12.46 16.26 -10.31
CA PRO A 11 11.07 16.33 -10.76
C PRO A 11 10.72 15.14 -11.67
N ILE A 12 9.43 14.79 -11.73
CA ILE A 12 8.94 13.85 -12.75
C ILE A 12 8.66 14.64 -14.03
N SER A 13 9.46 14.37 -15.06
CA SER A 13 9.24 14.95 -16.37
C SER A 13 7.99 14.35 -17.01
N ASN A 14 7.21 15.22 -17.64
CA ASN A 14 6.07 14.88 -18.49
C ASN A 14 6.26 15.50 -19.89
N ALA A 15 7.50 15.81 -20.26
CA ALA A 15 7.81 16.20 -21.62
C ALA A 15 7.65 15.00 -22.57
N LEU A 16 7.44 15.27 -23.86
CA LEU A 16 7.46 14.24 -24.89
C LEU A 16 8.80 13.49 -24.86
N GLY A 17 8.74 12.16 -24.96
CA GLY A 17 9.92 11.31 -25.01
C GLY A 17 10.69 11.22 -23.70
N ASN A 18 10.11 11.64 -22.56
CA ASN A 18 10.79 11.48 -21.27
C ASN A 18 11.06 10.00 -20.95
N SER A 19 12.18 9.74 -20.27
CA SER A 19 12.66 8.38 -20.00
C SER A 19 11.75 7.54 -19.09
N THR A 20 10.75 8.15 -18.45
CA THR A 20 9.79 7.47 -17.56
C THR A 20 8.35 7.53 -18.09
N GLN A 21 8.18 7.78 -19.40
CA GLN A 21 6.87 7.99 -20.00
C GLN A 21 5.98 6.75 -19.93
N SER A 22 6.59 5.56 -19.99
CA SER A 22 5.87 4.29 -19.94
C SER A 22 5.24 4.09 -18.56
N GLU A 23 6.01 4.33 -17.50
CA GLU A 23 5.55 4.22 -16.11
C GLU A 23 4.55 5.32 -15.76
N ASN A 24 4.77 6.55 -16.23
CA ASN A 24 3.84 7.65 -15.99
C ASN A 24 2.48 7.42 -16.66
N PHE A 25 2.44 6.75 -17.82
CA PHE A 25 1.21 6.54 -18.57
C PHE A 25 0.46 5.26 -18.19
N ARG A 26 1.20 4.19 -17.84
CA ARG A 26 0.64 2.84 -17.68
C ARG A 26 -0.58 2.78 -16.77
N ASP A 27 -0.48 3.37 -15.59
CA ASP A 27 -1.56 3.30 -14.61
C ASP A 27 -2.74 4.18 -15.01
N PHE A 28 -2.49 5.35 -15.58
CA PHE A 28 -3.54 6.24 -16.09
C PHE A 28 -4.35 5.54 -17.17
N ASP A 29 -3.68 4.95 -18.16
CA ASP A 29 -4.28 4.21 -19.26
C ASP A 29 -5.09 3.03 -18.75
N PHE A 30 -4.50 2.22 -17.86
CA PHE A 30 -5.14 1.04 -17.32
C PHE A 30 -6.42 1.39 -16.55
N PHE A 31 -6.36 2.33 -15.60
CA PHE A 31 -7.54 2.70 -14.83
C PHE A 31 -8.59 3.43 -15.67
N THR A 32 -8.18 4.28 -16.60
CA THR A 32 -9.14 5.00 -17.46
C THR A 32 -9.89 4.05 -18.38
N ARG A 33 -9.20 3.11 -19.03
CA ARG A 33 -9.85 2.11 -19.91
C ARG A 33 -10.77 1.17 -19.15
N ASN A 34 -10.31 0.62 -18.03
CA ASN A 34 -11.12 -0.29 -17.23
C ASN A 34 -12.32 0.44 -16.58
N GLY A 35 -12.12 1.67 -16.12
CA GLY A 35 -13.20 2.53 -15.63
C GLY A 35 -14.23 2.80 -16.72
N ARG A 36 -13.79 3.12 -17.95
CA ARG A 36 -14.71 3.36 -19.08
C ARG A 36 -15.50 2.10 -19.44
N SER A 37 -14.86 0.94 -19.49
CA SER A 37 -15.55 -0.33 -19.69
C SER A 37 -16.58 -0.61 -18.61
N ALA A 38 -16.27 -0.34 -17.34
CA ALA A 38 -17.21 -0.48 -16.24
C ALA A 38 -18.39 0.50 -16.36
N ALA A 39 -18.14 1.76 -16.71
CA ALA A 39 -19.20 2.76 -16.92
C ALA A 39 -20.16 2.36 -18.06
N ASN A 40 -19.62 1.86 -19.18
CA ASN A 40 -20.40 1.36 -20.30
C ASN A 40 -21.24 0.12 -19.91
N LEU A 41 -20.65 -0.81 -19.16
CA LEU A 41 -21.37 -1.99 -18.64
C LEU A 41 -22.54 -1.56 -17.76
N ILE A 42 -22.33 -0.62 -16.84
CA ILE A 42 -23.40 -0.15 -15.93
C ILE A 42 -24.53 0.48 -16.75
N GLY A 43 -24.21 1.38 -17.68
CA GLY A 43 -25.21 2.04 -18.53
C GLY A 43 -25.99 1.04 -19.37
N GLY A 44 -25.31 0.10 -20.02
CA GLY A 44 -25.93 -0.96 -20.82
C GLY A 44 -26.83 -1.88 -19.98
N MET A 45 -26.35 -2.31 -18.81
CA MET A 45 -27.12 -3.17 -17.89
C MET A 45 -28.37 -2.47 -17.36
N GLN A 46 -28.25 -1.20 -16.95
CA GLN A 46 -29.40 -0.41 -16.49
C GLN A 46 -30.44 -0.21 -17.61
N GLY A 47 -29.99 0.05 -18.83
CA GLY A 47 -30.86 0.13 -20.01
C GLY A 47 -31.56 -1.19 -20.29
N TYR A 48 -30.84 -2.31 -20.24
CA TYR A 48 -31.39 -3.66 -20.45
C TYR A 48 -32.46 -4.02 -19.41
N ILE A 49 -32.19 -3.78 -18.13
CA ILE A 49 -33.16 -3.99 -17.04
C ILE A 49 -34.39 -3.08 -17.23
N LYS A 50 -34.19 -1.81 -17.57
CA LYS A 50 -35.28 -0.85 -17.79
C LYS A 50 -36.19 -1.28 -18.94
N ALA A 51 -35.65 -1.96 -19.95
CA ALA A 51 -36.42 -2.53 -21.06
C ALA A 51 -37.12 -3.87 -20.72
N GLY A 52 -37.06 -4.32 -19.46
CA GLY A 52 -37.66 -5.59 -19.01
C GLY A 52 -36.74 -6.81 -19.15
N GLY A 53 -35.47 -6.62 -19.51
CA GLY A 53 -34.47 -7.68 -19.56
C GLY A 53 -33.94 -8.10 -18.18
N SER A 54 -33.30 -9.27 -18.11
CA SER A 54 -32.59 -9.75 -16.91
C SER A 54 -31.49 -10.73 -17.28
N THR A 55 -30.42 -10.76 -16.48
CA THR A 55 -29.34 -11.76 -16.55
C THR A 55 -29.68 -13.06 -15.82
N GLY A 56 -30.93 -13.22 -15.38
CA GLY A 56 -31.49 -14.44 -14.82
C GLY A 56 -32.41 -14.17 -13.65
N THR A 57 -31.93 -13.40 -12.66
CA THR A 57 -32.68 -13.00 -11.48
C THR A 57 -32.35 -11.55 -11.10
N VAL A 58 -33.21 -10.92 -10.30
CA VAL A 58 -32.90 -9.59 -9.73
C VAL A 58 -31.58 -9.62 -8.94
N GLN A 59 -31.28 -10.70 -8.24
CA GLN A 59 -30.04 -10.85 -7.48
C GLN A 59 -28.80 -10.93 -8.38
N THR A 60 -28.88 -11.59 -9.54
CA THR A 60 -27.77 -11.63 -10.51
C THR A 60 -27.59 -10.29 -11.21
N ASP A 61 -28.69 -9.58 -11.48
CA ASP A 61 -28.65 -8.22 -12.04
C ASP A 61 -27.97 -7.24 -11.07
N ARG A 62 -28.35 -7.30 -9.79
CA ARG A 62 -27.73 -6.54 -8.70
C ARG A 62 -26.25 -6.86 -8.56
N ARG A 63 -25.85 -8.13 -8.70
CA ARG A 63 -24.44 -8.54 -8.67
C ARG A 63 -23.65 -7.89 -9.79
N ALA A 64 -24.17 -7.92 -11.02
CA ALA A 64 -23.51 -7.32 -12.18
C ALA A 64 -23.33 -5.81 -12.00
N LEU A 65 -24.38 -5.12 -11.55
CA LEU A 65 -24.31 -3.68 -11.25
C LEU A 65 -23.34 -3.37 -10.12
N SER A 66 -23.41 -4.09 -9.00
CA SER A 66 -22.50 -3.90 -7.86
C SER A 66 -21.04 -4.07 -8.27
N PHE A 67 -20.74 -5.11 -9.04
CA PHE A 67 -19.39 -5.36 -9.53
C PHE A 67 -18.93 -4.27 -10.49
N GLY A 68 -19.79 -3.82 -11.42
CA GLY A 68 -19.50 -2.71 -12.32
C GLY A 68 -19.19 -1.41 -11.58
N TYR A 69 -20.07 -1.00 -10.66
CA TYR A 69 -19.88 0.19 -9.85
C TYR A 69 -18.63 0.13 -8.97
N TYR A 70 -18.32 -1.05 -8.39
CA TYR A 70 -17.10 -1.24 -7.64
C TYR A 70 -15.85 -1.02 -8.50
N ASN A 71 -15.79 -1.63 -9.69
CA ASN A 71 -14.64 -1.47 -10.60
C ASN A 71 -14.48 -0.02 -11.08
N LEU A 72 -15.58 0.68 -11.34
CA LEU A 72 -15.55 2.10 -11.69
C LEU A 72 -15.05 2.96 -10.52
N GLY A 73 -15.56 2.74 -9.31
CA GLY A 73 -15.10 3.42 -8.10
C GLY A 73 -13.63 3.11 -7.77
N TYR A 74 -13.19 1.87 -7.99
CA TYR A 74 -11.80 1.44 -7.82
C TYR A 74 -10.88 2.19 -8.79
N ALA A 75 -11.22 2.22 -10.08
CA ALA A 75 -10.45 2.93 -11.10
C ALA A 75 -10.33 4.43 -10.80
N LEU A 76 -11.45 5.11 -10.54
CA LEU A 76 -11.46 6.53 -10.22
C LEU A 76 -10.71 6.82 -8.91
N GLY A 77 -10.82 5.95 -7.91
CA GLY A 77 -10.13 6.09 -6.63
C GLY A 77 -8.61 6.09 -6.80
N TYR A 78 -8.05 5.16 -7.56
CA TYR A 78 -6.60 5.15 -7.82
C TYR A 78 -6.16 6.28 -8.75
N LEU A 79 -6.94 6.64 -9.77
CA LEU A 79 -6.67 7.82 -10.60
C LEU A 79 -6.55 9.07 -9.70
N ALA A 80 -7.49 9.27 -8.78
CA ALA A 80 -7.48 10.39 -7.84
C ALA A 80 -6.35 10.33 -6.80
N MET A 81 -5.92 9.15 -6.36
CA MET A 81 -4.80 9.04 -5.42
C MET A 81 -3.45 9.30 -6.09
N ILE A 82 -3.30 9.02 -7.38
CA ILE A 82 -2.02 9.11 -8.10
C ILE A 82 -1.88 10.44 -8.84
N TYR A 83 -2.86 10.78 -9.67
CA TYR A 83 -2.77 11.92 -10.58
C TYR A 83 -3.36 13.18 -9.97
N ASP A 84 -2.90 14.35 -10.40
CA ASP A 84 -3.43 15.65 -9.97
C ASP A 84 -4.87 15.87 -10.47
N SER A 85 -5.17 15.32 -11.65
CA SER A 85 -6.46 15.39 -12.31
C SER A 85 -6.70 14.15 -13.18
N ALA A 86 -7.97 13.86 -13.43
CA ALA A 86 -8.40 12.82 -14.38
C ALA A 86 -9.83 13.16 -14.84
N ALA A 87 -10.29 12.54 -15.92
CA ALA A 87 -11.68 12.68 -16.30
C ALA A 87 -12.59 11.87 -15.38
N VAL A 88 -13.74 12.44 -15.01
CA VAL A 88 -14.77 11.73 -14.24
C VAL A 88 -15.55 10.85 -15.19
N LEU A 89 -15.38 9.54 -15.05
CA LEU A 89 -16.12 8.53 -15.80
C LEU A 89 -17.40 8.21 -15.03
N ALA A 90 -18.57 8.43 -15.65
CA ALA A 90 -19.87 8.16 -15.05
C ALA A 90 -20.70 7.20 -15.93
N PRO A 91 -21.61 6.41 -15.34
CA PRO A 91 -22.54 5.61 -16.12
C PRO A 91 -23.39 6.48 -17.07
N GLY A 92 -23.59 6.00 -18.30
CA GLY A 92 -24.41 6.70 -19.30
C GLY A 92 -23.66 7.76 -20.13
N LEU A 93 -22.37 7.99 -19.89
CA LEU A 93 -21.52 8.74 -20.81
C LEU A 93 -21.55 8.11 -22.22
N ALA A 94 -21.68 8.95 -23.25
CA ALA A 94 -21.63 8.46 -24.62
C ALA A 94 -20.25 7.89 -24.93
N ALA A 95 -20.17 6.83 -25.75
CA ALA A 95 -18.92 6.10 -25.97
C ALA A 95 -17.82 6.94 -26.64
N ASP A 96 -18.20 7.97 -27.39
CA ASP A 96 -17.35 8.97 -28.07
C ASP A 96 -17.12 10.24 -27.24
N GLU A 97 -17.80 10.41 -26.11
CA GLU A 97 -17.66 11.58 -25.26
C GLU A 97 -16.32 11.53 -24.49
N ILE A 98 -15.59 12.65 -24.57
CA ILE A 98 -14.32 12.90 -23.88
C ILE A 98 -14.57 13.89 -22.74
N PRO A 99 -14.94 13.44 -21.53
CA PRO A 99 -15.23 14.34 -20.42
C PRO A 99 -14.00 15.17 -20.04
N PRO A 100 -14.16 16.44 -19.62
CA PRO A 100 -13.05 17.29 -19.21
C PRO A 100 -12.30 16.74 -17.99
N LEU A 101 -11.05 17.16 -17.83
CA LEU A 101 -10.26 16.82 -16.64
C LEU A 101 -10.83 17.52 -15.42
N SER A 102 -10.95 16.79 -14.32
CA SER A 102 -11.37 17.28 -13.02
C SER A 102 -10.24 17.11 -12.01
N ALA A 103 -10.15 18.02 -11.04
CA ALA A 103 -9.19 17.89 -9.95
C ALA A 103 -9.39 16.57 -9.20
N SER A 104 -8.30 15.99 -8.70
CA SER A 104 -8.28 14.71 -8.00
C SER A 104 -9.31 14.62 -6.86
N THR A 105 -9.62 15.71 -6.17
CA THR A 105 -10.66 15.76 -5.13
C THR A 105 -12.06 15.50 -5.69
N ALA A 106 -12.40 16.07 -6.85
CA ALA A 106 -13.67 15.82 -7.53
C ALA A 106 -13.72 14.39 -8.09
N VAL A 107 -12.62 13.88 -8.64
CA VAL A 107 -12.50 12.49 -9.09
C VAL A 107 -12.68 11.52 -7.92
N MET A 108 -12.10 11.81 -6.76
CA MET A 108 -12.29 11.00 -5.56
C MET A 108 -13.74 11.04 -5.06
N ASN A 109 -14.38 12.21 -5.06
CA ASN A 109 -15.80 12.31 -4.69
C ASN A 109 -16.68 11.42 -5.59
N ALA A 110 -16.43 11.42 -6.90
CA ALA A 110 -17.10 10.52 -7.82
C ALA A 110 -16.78 9.04 -7.52
N ALA A 111 -15.51 8.71 -7.23
CA ALA A 111 -15.11 7.35 -6.84
C ALA A 111 -15.90 6.84 -5.63
N ILE A 112 -16.04 7.68 -4.58
CA ILE A 112 -16.82 7.34 -3.39
C ILE A 112 -18.30 7.12 -3.74
N GLN A 113 -18.91 7.97 -4.57
CA GLN A 113 -20.31 7.79 -5.01
C GLN A 113 -20.52 6.47 -5.77
N MET A 114 -19.53 6.06 -6.57
CA MET A 114 -19.57 4.78 -7.27
C MET A 114 -19.45 3.61 -6.28
N LEU A 115 -18.61 3.71 -5.25
CA LEU A 115 -18.56 2.70 -4.19
C LEU A 115 -19.83 2.66 -3.34
N ASP A 116 -20.49 3.80 -3.09
CA ASP A 116 -21.78 3.86 -2.42
C ASP A 116 -22.87 3.14 -3.25
N SER A 117 -22.85 3.34 -4.57
CA SER A 117 -23.72 2.60 -5.50
C SER A 117 -23.39 1.10 -5.53
N ALA A 118 -22.10 0.75 -5.50
CA ALA A 118 -21.65 -0.64 -5.44
C ALA A 118 -22.18 -1.34 -4.19
N GLU A 119 -22.13 -0.68 -3.03
CA GLU A 119 -22.67 -1.21 -1.78
C GLU A 119 -24.19 -1.34 -1.83
N LEU A 120 -24.88 -0.32 -2.37
CA LEU A 120 -26.34 -0.33 -2.53
C LEU A 120 -26.78 -1.54 -3.33
N TYR A 121 -26.19 -1.79 -4.50
CA TYR A 121 -26.53 -2.96 -5.33
C TYR A 121 -25.98 -4.26 -4.72
N GLY A 122 -24.84 -4.21 -4.06
CA GLY A 122 -24.20 -5.36 -3.42
C GLY A 122 -25.00 -5.91 -2.24
N SER A 123 -25.88 -5.11 -1.66
CA SER A 123 -26.87 -5.58 -0.70
C SER A 123 -27.88 -6.50 -1.39
N ASN A 124 -28.09 -7.72 -0.88
CA ASN A 124 -29.03 -8.70 -1.48
C ASN A 124 -28.72 -9.08 -2.95
N MET A 125 -27.45 -9.01 -3.36
CA MET A 125 -27.03 -9.55 -4.65
C MET A 125 -26.77 -11.06 -4.58
N ALA A 126 -26.68 -11.71 -5.74
CA ALA A 126 -26.10 -13.04 -5.87
C ALA A 126 -24.58 -13.00 -5.59
N THR A 127 -24.01 -14.13 -5.19
CA THR A 127 -22.56 -14.28 -4.91
C THR A 127 -21.70 -13.88 -6.12
N ILE A 128 -20.62 -13.11 -5.90
CA ILE A 128 -19.57 -12.87 -6.90
C ILE A 128 -18.88 -14.21 -7.17
N PRO A 129 -18.94 -14.73 -8.40
CA PRO A 129 -18.46 -16.07 -8.68
C PRO A 129 -16.92 -16.05 -8.80
N SER A 130 -16.27 -17.19 -8.52
CA SER A 130 -14.80 -17.30 -8.49
C SER A 130 -14.13 -17.05 -9.84
N GLU A 131 -14.90 -17.12 -10.92
CA GLU A 131 -14.47 -16.81 -12.28
C GLU A 131 -14.28 -15.29 -12.49
N TRP A 132 -14.94 -14.45 -11.68
CA TRP A 132 -14.82 -12.99 -11.76
C TRP A 132 -13.73 -12.45 -10.84
N VAL A 133 -13.52 -13.11 -9.71
CA VAL A 133 -12.46 -12.79 -8.75
C VAL A 133 -11.82 -14.10 -8.32
N SER A 134 -10.60 -14.33 -8.79
CA SER A 134 -9.91 -15.60 -8.55
C SER A 134 -9.74 -15.90 -7.06
N GLY A 135 -10.20 -17.08 -6.64
CA GLY A 135 -10.27 -17.49 -5.24
C GLY A 135 -11.58 -18.20 -4.95
N THR A 136 -12.13 -17.95 -3.77
CA THR A 136 -13.45 -18.43 -3.38
C THR A 136 -14.53 -17.43 -3.80
N ALA A 137 -15.70 -17.93 -4.20
CA ALA A 137 -16.85 -17.09 -4.48
C ALA A 137 -17.19 -16.18 -3.27
N ILE A 138 -17.57 -14.94 -3.51
CA ILE A 138 -17.71 -13.89 -2.49
C ILE A 138 -19.19 -13.59 -2.24
N PRO A 139 -19.75 -13.99 -1.08
CA PRO A 139 -21.14 -13.67 -0.73
C PRO A 139 -21.38 -12.17 -0.54
N SER A 140 -22.64 -11.75 -0.66
CA SER A 140 -23.06 -10.34 -0.51
C SER A 140 -22.47 -9.64 0.73
N ALA A 141 -22.57 -10.26 1.92
CA ALA A 141 -22.03 -9.68 3.14
C ALA A 141 -20.51 -9.43 3.07
N ARG A 142 -19.74 -10.40 2.54
CA ARG A 142 -18.29 -10.26 2.38
C ARG A 142 -17.94 -9.22 1.32
N TRP A 143 -18.74 -9.11 0.26
CA TRP A 143 -18.52 -8.11 -0.78
C TRP A 143 -18.73 -6.68 -0.26
N ILE A 144 -19.77 -6.46 0.55
CA ILE A 144 -19.98 -5.17 1.23
C ILE A 144 -18.76 -4.80 2.09
N GLN A 145 -18.21 -5.76 2.82
CA GLN A 145 -16.98 -5.55 3.60
C GLN A 145 -15.80 -5.13 2.70
N VAL A 146 -15.61 -5.76 1.54
CA VAL A 146 -14.56 -5.38 0.57
C VAL A 146 -14.75 -3.95 0.06
N ILE A 147 -15.98 -3.58 -0.31
CA ILE A 147 -16.32 -2.22 -0.77
C ILE A 147 -16.00 -1.18 0.31
N ARG A 148 -16.47 -1.41 1.55
CA ARG A 148 -16.23 -0.51 2.69
C ARG A 148 -14.75 -0.32 2.98
N SER A 149 -13.98 -1.40 2.93
CA SER A 149 -12.53 -1.35 3.16
C SER A 149 -11.82 -0.46 2.13
N HIS A 150 -12.15 -0.60 0.85
CA HIS A 150 -11.61 0.27 -0.20
C HIS A 150 -12.08 1.72 -0.05
N ARG A 151 -13.33 1.93 0.38
CA ARG A 151 -13.85 3.28 0.68
C ARG A 151 -13.05 3.94 1.81
N ALA A 152 -12.73 3.21 2.88
CA ALA A 152 -11.86 3.69 3.94
C ALA A 152 -10.46 4.04 3.41
N ARG A 153 -9.83 3.14 2.63
CA ARG A 153 -8.52 3.35 1.97
C ARG A 153 -8.53 4.63 1.14
N PHE A 154 -9.53 4.82 0.29
CA PHE A 154 -9.60 5.96 -0.63
C PHE A 154 -9.88 7.29 0.06
N ARG A 155 -10.83 7.33 1.02
CA ARG A 155 -11.06 8.52 1.86
C ARG A 155 -9.78 8.96 2.55
N ALA A 156 -8.97 8.00 2.96
CA ALA A 156 -7.74 8.23 3.66
C ALA A 156 -6.58 8.66 2.74
N GLY A 157 -6.31 7.86 1.71
CA GLY A 157 -5.11 7.92 0.87
C GLY A 157 -5.09 9.05 -0.15
N VAL A 158 -6.24 9.70 -0.42
CA VAL A 158 -6.29 10.85 -1.34
C VAL A 158 -5.49 12.05 -0.84
N ALA A 159 -5.30 12.17 0.48
CA ALA A 159 -4.53 13.26 1.06
C ALA A 159 -3.07 13.28 0.57
N ARG A 160 -2.61 14.45 0.16
CA ARG A 160 -1.25 14.69 -0.38
C ARG A 160 -0.29 15.25 0.66
N THR A 161 -0.80 15.80 1.76
CA THR A 161 0.00 16.42 2.82
C THR A 161 -0.53 16.08 4.22
N PRO A 162 0.27 16.26 5.28
CA PRO A 162 -0.19 16.15 6.67
C PRO A 162 -1.43 16.98 6.97
N THR A 163 -1.48 18.22 6.48
CA THR A 163 -2.63 19.12 6.67
C THR A 163 -3.89 18.55 6.03
N GLN A 164 -3.80 18.05 4.80
CA GLN A 164 -4.94 17.43 4.13
C GLN A 164 -5.38 16.14 4.83
N ARG A 165 -4.43 15.34 5.32
CA ARG A 165 -4.70 14.09 6.05
C ARG A 165 -5.39 14.37 7.38
N ALA A 166 -5.02 15.45 8.06
CA ALA A 166 -5.69 15.91 9.27
C ALA A 166 -7.13 16.38 9.03
N ALA A 167 -7.43 16.90 7.84
CA ALA A 167 -8.77 17.36 7.45
C ALA A 167 -9.69 16.24 6.91
N VAL A 168 -9.22 15.00 6.78
CA VAL A 168 -10.06 13.87 6.38
C VAL A 168 -11.21 13.65 7.37
N ASP A 169 -12.39 13.29 6.88
CA ASP A 169 -13.52 12.86 7.71
C ASP A 169 -13.24 11.48 8.32
N TRP A 170 -12.53 11.51 9.45
CA TRP A 170 -12.08 10.31 10.16
C TRP A 170 -13.23 9.50 10.75
N THR A 171 -14.36 10.13 11.06
CA THR A 171 -15.57 9.41 11.49
C THR A 171 -16.05 8.46 10.40
N LYS A 172 -16.08 8.89 9.14
CA LYS A 172 -16.43 8.00 8.01
C LYS A 172 -15.37 6.94 7.75
N VAL A 173 -14.08 7.26 7.89
CA VAL A 173 -13.01 6.26 7.74
C VAL A 173 -13.14 5.17 8.80
N ILE A 174 -13.36 5.53 10.08
CA ILE A 174 -13.59 4.57 11.17
C ILE A 174 -14.83 3.72 10.88
N ALA A 175 -15.94 4.34 10.47
CA ALA A 175 -17.18 3.63 10.18
C ALA A 175 -17.02 2.61 9.04
N ASP A 176 -16.30 2.97 7.98
CA ASP A 176 -16.01 2.07 6.86
C ASP A 176 -15.02 0.96 7.25
N ALA A 177 -13.95 1.29 7.99
CA ALA A 177 -12.96 0.31 8.44
C ALA A 177 -13.53 -0.72 9.43
N ASN A 178 -14.32 -0.28 10.42
CA ASN A 178 -14.94 -1.17 11.41
C ASN A 178 -15.98 -2.11 10.80
N ASN A 179 -16.63 -1.69 9.71
CA ASN A 179 -17.58 -2.52 8.95
C ASN A 179 -16.93 -3.12 7.68
N GLY A 180 -15.60 -3.08 7.60
CA GLY A 180 -14.83 -3.60 6.48
C GLY A 180 -14.55 -5.11 6.62
N ILE A 181 -13.54 -5.58 5.88
CA ILE A 181 -13.11 -6.97 5.90
C ILE A 181 -12.65 -7.39 7.31
N THR A 182 -13.02 -8.60 7.71
CA THR A 182 -12.67 -9.23 9.00
C THR A 182 -11.57 -10.29 8.87
N SER A 183 -11.04 -10.46 7.66
CA SER A 183 -9.95 -11.35 7.28
C SER A 183 -9.32 -10.79 6.01
N ASP A 184 -8.08 -11.15 5.69
CA ASP A 184 -7.41 -10.68 4.48
C ASP A 184 -8.25 -10.94 3.21
N PHE A 185 -8.34 -9.96 2.34
CA PHE A 185 -8.90 -10.13 1.00
C PHE A 185 -7.81 -10.65 0.08
N ILE A 186 -7.90 -11.94 -0.23
CA ILE A 186 -6.90 -12.69 -0.98
C ILE A 186 -7.39 -12.90 -2.40
N ILE A 187 -6.50 -12.66 -3.36
CA ILE A 187 -6.66 -13.03 -4.76
C ILE A 187 -5.70 -14.17 -5.07
N ASN A 188 -6.21 -15.22 -5.69
CA ASN A 188 -5.41 -16.38 -6.06
C ASN A 188 -4.78 -16.19 -7.45
N PHE A 189 -3.46 -16.17 -7.53
CA PHE A 189 -2.74 -15.98 -8.78
C PHE A 189 -2.28 -17.31 -9.37
N ASN A 190 -2.31 -17.45 -10.70
CA ASN A 190 -1.77 -18.61 -11.41
C ASN A 190 -1.03 -18.17 -12.68
N ASN A 191 0.30 -18.23 -12.67
CA ASN A 191 1.11 -17.77 -13.80
C ASN A 191 0.90 -18.59 -15.09
N ALA A 192 0.34 -19.80 -15.02
CA ALA A 192 0.06 -20.65 -16.17
C ALA A 192 -1.39 -20.53 -16.70
N ALA A 193 -2.37 -20.24 -15.84
CA ALA A 193 -3.79 -20.28 -16.18
C ALA A 193 -4.49 -18.89 -16.21
N GLY A 194 -3.75 -17.81 -15.98
CA GLY A 194 -4.29 -16.45 -15.91
C GLY A 194 -4.35 -15.91 -14.47
N TRP A 195 -4.67 -14.62 -14.31
CA TRP A 195 -4.45 -13.90 -13.04
C TRP A 195 -2.98 -14.00 -12.63
N ALA A 196 -2.07 -13.50 -13.48
CA ALA A 196 -0.63 -13.51 -13.24
C ALA A 196 -0.18 -12.24 -12.51
N ALA A 197 0.79 -12.37 -11.59
CA ALA A 197 1.28 -11.26 -10.79
C ALA A 197 2.59 -10.73 -11.36
N GLY A 198 2.58 -10.28 -12.62
CA GLY A 198 3.81 -9.95 -13.37
C GLY A 198 4.78 -9.06 -12.59
N TRP A 199 4.28 -7.99 -11.93
CA TRP A 199 5.11 -7.11 -11.09
C TRP A 199 5.72 -7.82 -9.86
N ARG A 200 4.93 -8.66 -9.16
CA ARG A 200 5.41 -9.41 -7.98
C ARG A 200 6.28 -10.63 -8.37
N ALA A 201 6.18 -11.13 -9.59
CA ALA A 201 7.18 -12.06 -10.11
C ALA A 201 8.48 -11.30 -10.42
N GLN A 202 8.36 -10.08 -10.96
CA GLN A 202 9.49 -9.26 -11.39
C GLN A 202 10.40 -8.88 -10.21
N PHE A 203 9.87 -8.46 -9.07
CA PHE A 203 10.72 -8.00 -7.94
C PHE A 203 11.65 -9.08 -7.37
N ALA A 204 11.34 -10.37 -7.58
CA ALA A 204 12.15 -11.50 -7.15
C ALA A 204 13.14 -11.99 -8.23
N VAL A 205 13.22 -11.32 -9.40
CA VAL A 205 14.16 -11.66 -10.49
C VAL A 205 15.59 -11.31 -10.10
N GLU A 206 15.84 -10.05 -9.74
CA GLU A 206 17.17 -9.56 -9.38
C GLU A 206 17.34 -9.41 -7.88
N ALA A 207 18.55 -9.70 -7.38
CA ALA A 207 18.88 -9.71 -5.95
C ALA A 207 18.61 -8.37 -5.24
N THR A 208 18.63 -7.27 -5.99
CA THR A 208 18.52 -5.90 -5.47
C THR A 208 17.12 -5.30 -5.60
N TRP A 209 16.19 -5.92 -6.34
CA TRP A 209 14.89 -5.29 -6.62
C TRP A 209 13.91 -5.37 -5.46
N ALA A 210 14.10 -6.36 -4.59
CA ALA A 210 13.39 -6.49 -3.32
C ALA A 210 14.12 -5.84 -2.14
N GLN A 211 15.32 -5.30 -2.37
CA GLN A 211 16.13 -4.69 -1.34
C GLN A 211 15.39 -3.54 -0.67
N MET A 212 15.40 -3.55 0.66
CA MET A 212 14.77 -2.51 1.46
C MET A 212 15.80 -1.46 1.87
N THR A 213 15.34 -0.22 2.03
CA THR A 213 16.15 0.88 2.56
C THR A 213 16.08 0.94 4.10
N PRO A 214 17.17 1.33 4.80
CA PRO A 214 17.15 1.53 6.25
C PRO A 214 16.31 2.72 6.72
N PHE A 215 15.86 3.64 5.85
CA PHE A 215 15.18 4.88 6.27
C PHE A 215 14.01 4.67 7.23
N VAL A 216 13.22 3.63 7.01
CA VAL A 216 12.15 3.27 7.94
C VAL A 216 12.50 1.99 8.67
N LEU A 217 12.94 0.95 7.97
CA LEU A 217 13.16 -0.35 8.61
C LEU A 217 14.27 -0.35 9.66
N GLY A 218 15.26 0.55 9.54
CA GLY A 218 16.31 0.71 10.55
C GLY A 218 15.77 1.16 11.91
N MET A 219 14.56 1.70 11.98
CA MET A 219 13.89 2.05 13.24
C MET A 219 13.56 0.82 14.10
N ALA A 220 13.64 -0.40 13.57
CA ALA A 220 13.53 -1.60 14.39
C ALA A 220 14.80 -1.90 15.19
N ASP A 221 15.93 -1.26 14.88
CA ASP A 221 17.22 -1.55 15.49
C ASP A 221 17.30 -1.08 16.94
N THR A 222 17.42 -2.03 17.87
CA THR A 222 17.57 -1.77 19.30
C THR A 222 19.03 -1.81 19.74
N ALA A 223 19.96 -2.12 18.84
CA ALA A 223 21.40 -2.19 19.11
C ALA A 223 22.18 -0.91 18.73
N ARG A 224 21.50 0.14 18.26
CA ARG A 224 22.07 1.47 17.94
C ARG A 224 23.01 1.50 16.73
N ALA A 225 23.06 0.44 15.94
CA ALA A 225 23.75 0.45 14.65
C ALA A 225 23.06 1.42 13.67
N TYR A 226 21.74 1.57 13.76
CA TYR A 226 21.01 2.55 12.95
C TYR A 226 21.36 4.01 13.34
N ASP A 227 21.61 4.31 14.62
CA ASP A 227 22.05 5.64 15.05
C ASP A 227 23.42 5.99 14.44
N ALA A 228 24.36 5.05 14.43
CA ALA A 228 25.66 5.24 13.76
C ALA A 228 25.52 5.45 12.24
N TRP A 229 24.59 4.74 11.61
CA TRP A 229 24.27 4.91 10.20
C TRP A 229 23.65 6.29 9.90
N LEU A 230 22.75 6.76 10.77
CA LEU A 230 22.15 8.10 10.69
C LEU A 230 23.20 9.21 10.82
N ALA A 231 24.14 9.05 11.76
CA ALA A 231 25.24 9.99 12.00
C ALA A 231 26.27 10.05 10.85
N THR A 232 26.23 9.08 9.93
CA THR A 232 27.10 9.06 8.74
C THR A 232 26.46 9.86 7.59
N PRO A 233 27.22 10.72 6.87
CA PRO A 233 26.72 11.45 5.71
C PRO A 233 26.04 10.53 4.68
N LEU A 234 24.96 11.02 4.06
CA LEU A 234 24.08 10.22 3.19
C LEU A 234 24.84 9.44 2.09
N THR A 235 25.88 10.05 1.52
CA THR A 235 26.71 9.51 0.43
C THR A 235 27.89 8.65 0.92
N SER A 236 28.01 8.42 2.22
CA SER A 236 29.12 7.66 2.83
C SER A 236 28.62 6.52 3.73
N ARG A 237 27.31 6.28 3.73
CA ARG A 237 26.66 5.23 4.51
C ARG A 237 27.06 3.84 4.04
N THR A 238 27.18 2.92 4.98
CA THR A 238 27.50 1.52 4.74
C THR A 238 26.42 0.62 5.35
N PRO A 239 26.23 -0.60 4.82
CA PRO A 239 25.30 -1.55 5.41
C PRO A 239 25.66 -1.90 6.87
N PHE A 240 24.64 -2.07 7.72
CA PHE A 240 24.80 -2.48 9.12
C PHE A 240 23.88 -3.66 9.45
N LEU A 241 24.26 -4.45 10.46
CA LEU A 241 23.43 -5.52 11.00
C LEU A 241 22.41 -4.91 11.97
N MET A 242 21.12 -5.15 11.73
CA MET A 242 20.06 -4.76 12.64
C MET A 242 19.80 -5.86 13.67
N ARG A 243 19.63 -5.47 14.93
CA ARG A 243 19.13 -6.36 15.98
C ARG A 243 17.82 -5.81 16.50
N THR A 244 16.77 -6.62 16.44
CA THR A 244 15.41 -6.18 16.76
C THR A 244 14.63 -7.29 17.46
N PRO A 245 13.74 -6.96 18.43
CA PRO A 245 12.77 -7.89 18.96
C PRO A 245 11.62 -8.18 17.98
N ASP A 246 11.48 -7.43 16.89
CA ASP A 246 10.42 -7.63 15.90
C ASP A 246 10.62 -8.93 15.10
N LEU A 247 9.74 -9.91 15.35
CA LEU A 247 9.82 -11.26 14.80
C LEU A 247 9.51 -11.33 13.30
N ARG A 248 9.13 -10.21 12.67
CA ARG A 248 9.00 -10.10 11.21
C ARG A 248 10.36 -10.01 10.50
N PHE A 249 11.43 -9.83 11.27
CA PHE A 249 12.82 -9.86 10.84
C PHE A 249 13.54 -11.12 11.33
N PRO A 250 14.65 -11.52 10.67
CA PRO A 250 15.39 -12.70 11.11
C PRO A 250 16.10 -12.47 12.44
N SER A 251 16.07 -13.48 13.32
CA SER A 251 16.81 -13.44 14.59
C SER A 251 18.29 -13.78 14.39
N GLY A 252 19.15 -13.19 15.22
CA GLY A 252 20.56 -13.56 15.33
C GLY A 252 21.45 -12.35 15.62
N GLU A 253 22.52 -12.60 16.37
CA GLU A 253 23.49 -11.57 16.78
C GLU A 253 24.57 -11.25 15.72
N SER A 254 24.64 -12.08 14.68
CA SER A 254 25.55 -11.93 13.55
C SER A 254 24.80 -12.05 12.22
N ARG A 255 25.39 -11.51 11.15
CA ARG A 255 24.84 -11.64 9.80
C ARG A 255 24.70 -13.11 9.38
N ALA A 256 25.72 -13.92 9.69
CA ALA A 256 25.70 -15.36 9.40
C ALA A 256 24.57 -16.09 10.13
N ALA A 257 24.28 -15.73 11.39
CA ALA A 257 23.17 -16.31 12.14
C ALA A 257 21.81 -15.93 11.54
N GLN A 258 21.63 -14.67 11.14
CA GLN A 258 20.40 -14.22 10.48
C GLN A 258 20.21 -14.86 9.09
N GLN A 259 21.28 -15.01 8.31
CA GLN A 259 21.27 -15.71 7.02
C GLN A 259 20.95 -17.20 7.18
N ALA A 260 21.50 -17.86 8.20
CA ALA A 260 21.18 -19.26 8.51
C ALA A 260 19.71 -19.42 8.90
N PHE A 261 19.13 -18.45 9.61
CA PHE A 261 17.71 -18.46 9.98
C PHE A 261 16.79 -18.37 8.75
N THR A 262 17.11 -17.51 7.78
CA THR A 262 16.29 -17.34 6.57
C THR A 262 16.58 -18.38 5.49
N GLY A 263 17.81 -18.86 5.40
CA GLY A 263 18.29 -19.71 4.31
C GLY A 263 18.70 -18.92 3.06
N ALA A 264 19.24 -19.64 2.07
CA ALA A 264 19.75 -19.08 0.82
C ALA A 264 18.78 -19.17 -0.36
N SER A 265 17.69 -19.94 -0.22
CA SER A 265 16.67 -20.05 -1.26
C SER A 265 16.08 -18.67 -1.59
N ARG A 266 15.45 -18.52 -2.76
CA ARG A 266 14.56 -17.39 -3.09
C ARG A 266 13.10 -17.83 -3.23
N ALA A 267 12.76 -18.90 -2.52
CA ALA A 267 11.49 -19.63 -2.58
C ALA A 267 11.33 -20.52 -1.34
N GLY A 268 10.09 -20.80 -0.97
CA GLY A 268 9.73 -21.72 0.11
C GLY A 268 9.82 -21.08 1.50
N PRO A 269 9.43 -21.83 2.55
CA PRO A 269 9.51 -21.34 3.92
C PRO A 269 10.97 -21.07 4.31
N PRO A 270 11.23 -20.04 5.14
CA PRO A 270 12.56 -19.76 5.67
C PRO A 270 13.22 -21.00 6.29
N ALA A 271 14.54 -21.20 6.16
CA ALA A 271 15.21 -22.43 6.59
C ALA A 271 14.98 -22.77 8.09
N GLY A 272 14.95 -21.77 8.97
CA GLY A 272 14.66 -21.94 10.39
C GLY A 272 13.25 -22.45 10.70
N CYS A 273 12.32 -22.35 9.74
CA CYS A 273 10.93 -22.80 9.87
C CYS A 273 10.73 -24.30 9.83
N ALA A 274 11.74 -25.06 9.38
CA ALA A 274 11.68 -26.50 9.37
C ALA A 274 12.11 -27.14 10.71
N THR A 275 12.79 -26.40 11.60
CA THR A 275 13.53 -27.02 12.71
C THR A 275 13.49 -26.29 14.06
N THR A 276 13.30 -24.96 14.09
CA THR A 276 13.64 -24.17 15.31
C THR A 276 12.58 -23.17 15.76
N VAL A 277 11.54 -22.91 14.96
CA VAL A 277 10.51 -21.91 15.29
C VAL A 277 9.10 -22.41 14.97
N THR A 278 8.10 -21.85 15.68
CA THR A 278 6.69 -22.22 15.48
C THR A 278 6.22 -21.81 14.08
N ALA A 279 5.28 -22.57 13.51
CA ALA A 279 4.64 -22.23 12.23
C ALA A 279 4.04 -20.80 12.25
N ALA A 280 3.55 -20.35 13.43
CA ALA A 280 3.03 -19.01 13.63
C ALA A 280 4.10 -17.91 13.44
N ARG A 281 5.33 -18.11 13.94
CA ARG A 281 6.46 -17.18 13.73
C ARG A 281 6.89 -17.17 12.26
N CYS A 282 6.84 -18.31 11.60
CA CYS A 282 7.19 -18.42 10.19
C CYS A 282 6.23 -17.68 9.25
N ALA A 283 4.93 -17.68 9.57
CA ALA A 283 3.92 -17.00 8.79
C ALA A 283 4.08 -15.47 8.78
N ILE A 284 4.87 -14.91 9.69
CA ILE A 284 5.08 -13.46 9.82
C ILE A 284 6.49 -13.00 9.46
N LEU A 285 7.39 -13.89 9.01
CA LEU A 285 8.73 -13.46 8.58
C LEU A 285 8.63 -12.77 7.20
N TYR A 286 8.69 -11.43 7.20
CA TYR A 286 8.51 -10.62 5.99
C TYR A 286 9.82 -10.19 5.35
N PHE A 287 10.91 -10.21 6.11
CA PHE A 287 12.22 -9.78 5.65
C PHE A 287 13.25 -10.88 5.82
N ARG A 288 14.23 -10.88 4.93
CA ARG A 288 15.37 -11.79 4.96
C ARG A 288 16.66 -11.00 5.04
N ASN A 289 17.66 -11.56 5.73
CA ASN A 289 19.05 -11.10 5.58
C ASN A 289 19.65 -11.79 4.35
N ARG A 290 20.01 -10.99 3.35
CA ARG A 290 20.49 -11.45 2.05
C ARG A 290 21.79 -12.25 2.18
N PRO A 291 21.92 -13.40 1.49
CA PRO A 291 23.20 -14.09 1.35
C PRO A 291 24.28 -13.17 0.77
N ALA A 292 25.55 -13.41 1.11
CA ALA A 292 26.65 -12.54 0.65
C ALA A 292 26.74 -12.45 -0.89
N GLY A 293 26.41 -13.52 -1.62
CA GLY A 293 26.39 -13.52 -3.09
C GLY A 293 25.26 -12.71 -3.71
N ASP A 294 24.24 -12.33 -2.93
CA ASP A 294 23.17 -11.45 -3.37
C ASP A 294 23.57 -9.97 -3.22
N ASP A 295 24.62 -9.63 -2.47
CA ASP A 295 25.07 -8.25 -2.28
C ASP A 295 25.53 -7.63 -3.60
N SER A 296 25.05 -6.44 -3.91
CA SER A 296 25.43 -5.73 -5.14
C SER A 296 25.57 -4.23 -4.85
N PRO A 297 26.45 -3.52 -5.57
CA PRO A 297 26.61 -2.08 -5.41
C PRO A 297 25.29 -1.33 -5.61
N ALA A 298 24.99 -0.43 -4.68
CA ALA A 298 23.84 0.47 -4.72
C ALA A 298 24.27 1.82 -4.13
N GLU A 299 23.42 2.84 -4.26
CA GLU A 299 23.61 4.12 -3.58
C GLU A 299 23.85 3.91 -2.08
N PRO A 300 24.82 4.61 -1.45
CA PRO A 300 25.19 4.41 -0.05
C PRO A 300 24.01 4.45 0.95
N TRP A 301 23.02 5.31 0.70
CA TRP A 301 21.81 5.42 1.55
C TRP A 301 20.79 4.29 1.35
N GLY A 302 20.87 3.58 0.22
CA GLY A 302 19.97 2.48 -0.13
C GLY A 302 20.60 1.12 0.09
N ASN A 303 21.94 1.03 0.10
CA ASN A 303 22.69 -0.20 0.23
C ASN A 303 22.52 -0.84 1.63
N TRP A 304 21.93 -2.03 1.71
CA TRP A 304 21.66 -2.71 2.98
C TRP A 304 21.51 -4.23 2.86
N PHE A 305 21.54 -4.91 4.01
CA PHE A 305 21.54 -6.37 4.11
C PHE A 305 20.16 -7.03 3.94
N TYR A 306 19.06 -6.27 3.92
CA TYR A 306 17.71 -6.85 3.98
C TYR A 306 16.91 -6.62 2.71
N ASP A 307 16.18 -7.64 2.30
CA ASP A 307 15.16 -7.58 1.27
C ASP A 307 13.78 -7.98 1.84
N ASN A 308 12.72 -7.55 1.15
CA ASN A 308 11.40 -8.06 1.43
C ASN A 308 11.24 -9.44 0.81
N TRP A 309 10.94 -10.41 1.67
CA TRP A 309 10.76 -11.81 1.33
C TRP A 309 9.28 -12.17 1.11
N ARG A 310 8.37 -11.31 1.60
CA ARG A 310 6.94 -11.55 1.56
C ARG A 310 6.49 -11.71 0.11
N PHE A 311 5.84 -12.83 -0.19
CA PHE A 311 5.31 -13.20 -1.52
C PHE A 311 6.32 -13.62 -2.60
N TRP A 312 7.57 -13.96 -2.24
CA TRP A 312 8.52 -14.53 -3.22
C TRP A 312 8.07 -15.85 -3.83
N ASP A 313 7.27 -16.63 -3.09
CA ASP A 313 6.69 -17.88 -3.57
C ASP A 313 5.83 -17.71 -4.82
N VAL A 314 5.27 -16.51 -5.05
CA VAL A 314 4.50 -16.18 -6.26
C VAL A 314 5.34 -16.33 -7.53
N ARG A 315 6.67 -16.13 -7.44
CA ARG A 315 7.61 -16.38 -8.55
C ARG A 315 8.00 -17.85 -8.64
N ALA A 316 8.24 -18.49 -7.50
CA ALA A 316 8.74 -19.86 -7.43
C ALA A 316 7.75 -20.89 -7.98
N SER A 317 6.46 -20.60 -7.85
CA SER A 317 5.40 -21.47 -8.29
C SER A 317 4.84 -21.03 -9.65
N LEU A 318 5.47 -21.48 -10.73
CA LEU A 318 4.95 -21.23 -12.08
C LEU A 318 3.67 -22.03 -12.40
N THR A 319 3.35 -23.06 -11.59
CA THR A 319 2.22 -23.98 -11.82
C THR A 319 1.21 -24.04 -10.67
N ALA A 320 1.53 -23.58 -9.45
CA ALA A 320 0.60 -23.62 -8.32
C ALA A 320 -0.03 -22.26 -8.02
N ILE A 321 -1.26 -22.32 -7.52
CA ILE A 321 -2.04 -21.16 -7.09
C ILE A 321 -1.30 -20.47 -5.93
N SER A 322 -0.95 -19.21 -6.11
CA SER A 322 -0.27 -18.40 -5.09
C SER A 322 -1.25 -17.35 -4.52
N PRO A 323 -1.64 -17.45 -3.24
CA PRO A 323 -2.53 -16.47 -2.63
C PRO A 323 -1.78 -15.15 -2.43
N ILE A 324 -2.38 -14.04 -2.85
CA ILE A 324 -1.84 -12.71 -2.61
C ILE A 324 -2.86 -11.83 -1.90
N VAL A 325 -2.40 -11.19 -0.83
CA VAL A 325 -3.19 -10.23 -0.07
C VAL A 325 -3.32 -8.94 -0.85
N GLU A 326 -4.52 -8.69 -1.38
CA GLU A 326 -4.86 -7.42 -2.04
C GLU A 326 -5.17 -6.34 -1.00
N MET A 327 -5.88 -6.72 0.05
CA MET A 327 -6.11 -5.85 1.21
C MET A 327 -6.03 -6.66 2.49
N SER A 328 -5.16 -6.24 3.40
CA SER A 328 -5.04 -6.89 4.70
C SER A 328 -6.11 -6.38 5.67
N VAL A 329 -6.61 -7.25 6.54
CA VAL A 329 -7.46 -6.81 7.67
C VAL A 329 -6.73 -5.80 8.55
N THR A 330 -5.41 -5.91 8.68
CA THR A 330 -4.61 -4.96 9.44
C THR A 330 -4.65 -3.55 8.83
N GLU A 331 -4.81 -3.42 7.51
CA GLU A 331 -4.95 -2.10 6.90
C GLU A 331 -6.20 -1.38 7.42
N ASN A 332 -7.33 -2.09 7.53
CA ASN A 332 -8.56 -1.55 8.12
C ASN A 332 -8.37 -1.21 9.59
N ASP A 333 -7.80 -2.13 10.37
CA ASP A 333 -7.53 -1.91 11.78
C ASP A 333 -6.66 -0.65 11.99
N MET A 334 -5.64 -0.44 11.15
CA MET A 334 -4.76 0.73 11.24
C MET A 334 -5.42 2.01 10.72
N LEU A 335 -6.34 1.93 9.76
CA LEU A 335 -7.16 3.08 9.35
C LEU A 335 -8.12 3.51 10.47
N ALA A 336 -8.78 2.56 11.13
CA ALA A 336 -9.62 2.85 12.30
C ALA A 336 -8.79 3.37 13.48
N ALA A 337 -7.63 2.76 13.77
CA ALA A 337 -6.73 3.20 14.82
C ALA A 337 -6.21 4.62 14.59
N GLU A 338 -5.92 5.02 13.34
CA GLU A 338 -5.49 6.39 13.04
C GLU A 338 -6.62 7.38 13.33
N GLY A 339 -7.85 7.03 12.96
CA GLY A 339 -9.03 7.82 13.31
C GLY A 339 -9.20 7.96 14.82
N HIS A 340 -9.03 6.87 15.59
CA HIS A 340 -9.11 6.89 17.05
C HIS A 340 -8.01 7.75 17.68
N ILE A 341 -6.76 7.67 17.20
CA ILE A 341 -5.66 8.54 17.64
C ILE A 341 -6.01 10.01 17.42
N ARG A 342 -6.56 10.36 16.25
CA ARG A 342 -6.95 11.73 15.92
C ARG A 342 -8.12 12.24 16.74
N ALA A 343 -9.01 11.34 17.17
CA ALA A 343 -10.08 11.64 18.11
C ALA A 343 -9.63 11.65 19.59
N GLY A 344 -8.34 11.44 19.88
CA GLY A 344 -7.80 11.36 21.24
C GLY A 344 -8.15 10.06 21.99
N ASN A 345 -8.73 9.06 21.31
CA ASN A 345 -9.09 7.78 21.90
C ASN A 345 -7.93 6.78 21.81
N VAL A 346 -6.95 6.96 22.69
CA VAL A 346 -5.72 6.15 22.76
C VAL A 346 -6.03 4.66 23.00
N ALA A 347 -6.98 4.34 23.88
CA ALA A 347 -7.30 2.97 24.25
C ALA A 347 -7.90 2.17 23.08
N ALA A 348 -8.81 2.76 22.30
CA ALA A 348 -9.38 2.11 21.12
C ALA A 348 -8.32 1.88 20.04
N ALA A 349 -7.43 2.85 19.81
CA ALA A 349 -6.32 2.69 18.88
C ALA A 349 -5.35 1.58 19.32
N ALA A 350 -4.95 1.58 20.60
CA ALA A 350 -4.01 0.60 21.15
C ALA A 350 -4.51 -0.84 20.97
N THR A 351 -5.80 -1.08 21.19
CA THR A 351 -6.43 -2.40 21.00
C THR A 351 -6.28 -2.91 19.56
N LEU A 352 -6.43 -2.02 18.57
CA LEU A 352 -6.28 -2.36 17.15
C LEU A 352 -4.81 -2.58 16.76
N ILE A 353 -3.91 -1.72 17.27
CA ILE A 353 -2.46 -1.83 17.03
C ILE A 353 -1.91 -3.15 17.58
N ASP A 354 -2.36 -3.56 18.76
CA ASP A 354 -1.84 -4.75 19.44
C ASP A 354 -2.20 -6.08 18.78
N LYS A 355 -3.21 -6.10 17.89
CA LYS A 355 -3.58 -7.29 17.10
C LYS A 355 -2.40 -7.87 16.32
N THR A 356 -1.51 -7.02 15.81
CA THR A 356 -0.32 -7.46 15.06
C THR A 356 0.98 -7.25 15.84
N ARG A 357 1.05 -6.22 16.68
CA ARG A 357 2.23 -5.88 17.47
C ARG A 357 2.67 -7.01 18.40
N VAL A 358 1.75 -7.56 19.19
CA VAL A 358 2.05 -8.61 20.19
C VAL A 358 2.47 -9.91 19.50
N ARG A 359 1.77 -10.30 18.42
CA ARG A 359 2.14 -11.45 17.58
C ARG A 359 3.56 -11.30 17.01
N SER A 360 3.99 -10.07 16.75
CA SER A 360 5.31 -9.75 16.22
C SER A 360 6.40 -9.70 17.30
N GLY A 361 6.09 -10.09 18.55
CA GLY A 361 7.04 -10.11 19.67
C GLY A 361 7.31 -8.73 20.27
N LEU A 362 6.57 -7.70 19.85
CA LEU A 362 6.72 -6.35 20.38
C LEU A 362 5.83 -6.13 21.61
N ALA A 363 6.32 -5.30 22.54
CA ALA A 363 5.56 -4.98 23.74
C ALA A 363 4.23 -4.28 23.40
N PRO A 364 3.11 -4.67 24.04
CA PRO A 364 1.80 -4.10 23.75
C PRO A 364 1.77 -2.60 24.06
N VAL A 365 0.95 -1.85 23.33
CA VAL A 365 0.64 -0.44 23.60
C VAL A 365 -0.67 -0.27 24.36
N THR A 366 -1.43 -1.35 24.57
CA THR A 366 -2.59 -1.37 25.48
C THR A 366 -2.14 -0.96 26.88
N GLY A 367 -2.80 0.06 27.44
CA GLY A 367 -2.43 0.69 28.70
C GLY A 367 -1.75 2.05 28.55
N MET A 368 -1.32 2.44 27.34
CA MET A 368 -0.94 3.82 27.06
C MET A 368 -2.16 4.74 27.24
N THR A 369 -1.98 5.84 27.95
CA THR A 369 -3.03 6.83 28.26
C THR A 369 -2.83 8.18 27.57
N SER A 370 -1.68 8.38 26.91
CA SER A 370 -1.32 9.62 26.24
C SER A 370 -0.83 9.37 24.81
N LEU A 371 -1.14 10.30 23.91
CA LEU A 371 -0.64 10.34 22.54
C LEU A 371 0.86 10.63 22.44
N THR A 372 1.44 11.23 23.47
CA THR A 372 2.86 11.63 23.51
C THR A 372 3.73 10.69 24.32
N ALA A 373 3.13 9.71 25.01
CA ALA A 373 3.90 8.71 25.73
C ALA A 373 4.72 7.86 24.74
N GLU A 374 5.93 7.52 25.14
CA GLU A 374 6.78 6.59 24.40
C GLU A 374 6.18 5.18 24.45
N VAL A 375 6.33 4.44 23.35
CA VAL A 375 5.90 3.03 23.30
C VAL A 375 6.73 2.19 24.27
N PRO A 376 6.14 1.14 24.87
CA PRO A 376 6.87 0.30 25.83
C PRO A 376 8.08 -0.43 25.20
N GLY A 377 9.02 -0.81 26.07
CA GLY A 377 10.26 -1.52 25.70
C GLY A 377 11.55 -0.80 26.09
N GLY A 378 11.46 0.45 26.58
CA GLY A 378 12.63 1.22 27.00
C GLY A 378 13.68 1.31 25.89
N ASN A 379 14.93 0.95 26.17
CA ASN A 379 15.98 0.94 25.14
C ASN A 379 15.70 -0.02 23.96
N ALA A 380 14.85 -1.03 24.17
CA ALA A 380 14.44 -2.00 23.16
C ALA A 380 13.07 -1.72 22.52
N CYS A 381 12.54 -0.50 22.67
CA CYS A 381 11.30 -0.09 22.01
C CYS A 381 11.41 -0.16 20.48
N VAL A 382 10.30 -0.50 19.82
CA VAL A 382 10.17 -0.50 18.35
C VAL A 382 8.88 0.20 17.96
N PRO A 383 8.89 1.21 17.07
CA PRO A 383 10.06 1.77 16.41
C PRO A 383 10.87 2.74 17.29
N ARG A 384 12.18 2.82 17.05
CA ARG A 384 13.04 3.92 17.44
C ARG A 384 13.13 4.95 16.31
N VAL A 385 12.57 6.12 16.50
CA VAL A 385 12.36 7.12 15.46
C VAL A 385 13.48 8.16 15.47
N PRO A 386 14.01 8.60 14.29
CA PRO A 386 15.02 9.66 14.20
C PRO A 386 14.56 10.96 14.85
N GLN A 387 15.47 11.63 15.57
CA GLN A 387 15.16 12.84 16.34
C GLN A 387 15.76 14.09 15.70
N GLY A 388 14.91 15.08 15.44
CA GLY A 388 15.33 16.41 14.97
C GLY A 388 16.05 17.22 16.06
N PRO A 389 16.78 18.29 15.69
CA PRO A 389 16.91 18.80 14.32
C PRO A 389 18.04 18.13 13.51
N THR A 390 18.94 17.37 14.13
CA THR A 390 20.12 16.81 13.45
C THR A 390 19.88 15.43 12.84
N PHE A 391 18.89 14.67 13.31
CA PHE A 391 18.53 13.34 12.81
C PHE A 391 19.69 12.33 12.84
N THR A 392 20.57 12.45 13.83
CA THR A 392 21.74 11.56 14.03
C THR A 392 21.54 10.52 15.15
N SER A 393 20.37 10.50 15.77
CA SER A 393 20.03 9.58 16.87
C SER A 393 18.54 9.26 16.86
N THR A 394 18.14 8.23 17.59
CA THR A 394 16.74 7.80 17.72
C THR A 394 16.23 7.78 19.16
N ALA A 395 14.93 8.03 19.32
CA ALA A 395 14.17 7.86 20.57
C ALA A 395 12.96 6.94 20.35
N CYS A 396 12.31 6.48 21.41
CA CYS A 396 11.13 5.63 21.26
C CYS A 396 9.99 6.40 20.59
N GLY A 397 9.33 5.76 19.62
CA GLY A 397 8.16 6.33 18.98
C GLY A 397 6.98 6.48 19.94
N THR A 398 5.95 7.22 19.51
CA THR A 398 4.66 7.30 20.22
C THR A 398 3.70 6.23 19.73
N ILE A 399 2.47 6.20 20.25
CA ILE A 399 1.41 5.31 19.74
C ILE A 399 1.14 5.53 18.24
N PHE A 400 1.30 6.76 17.73
CA PHE A 400 1.14 7.01 16.30
C PHE A 400 2.28 6.38 15.49
N GLU A 401 3.50 6.36 16.02
CA GLU A 401 4.63 5.68 15.39
C GLU A 401 4.51 4.16 15.47
N ALA A 402 3.94 3.60 16.56
CA ALA A 402 3.55 2.19 16.61
C ALA A 402 2.52 1.85 15.52
N LEU A 403 1.49 2.68 15.34
CA LEU A 403 0.51 2.51 14.27
C LEU A 403 1.16 2.51 12.89
N LYS A 404 1.99 3.51 12.59
CA LYS A 404 2.70 3.61 11.31
C LYS A 404 3.58 2.39 11.08
N TRP A 405 4.27 1.92 12.12
CA TRP A 405 5.12 0.73 12.07
C TRP A 405 4.32 -0.51 11.70
N GLU A 406 3.25 -0.81 12.46
CA GLU A 406 2.40 -1.96 12.22
C GLU A 406 1.77 -1.91 10.83
N LYS A 407 1.22 -0.75 10.42
CA LYS A 407 0.65 -0.59 9.08
C LYS A 407 1.69 -0.87 8.00
N ARG A 408 2.88 -0.30 8.09
CA ARG A 408 3.95 -0.53 7.10
C ARG A 408 4.34 -1.99 7.02
N MET A 409 4.59 -2.65 8.16
CA MET A 409 5.02 -4.05 8.15
C MET A 409 3.95 -4.95 7.54
N GLU A 410 2.70 -4.77 7.96
CA GLU A 410 1.58 -5.65 7.60
C GLU A 410 1.03 -5.35 6.20
N THR A 411 1.33 -4.19 5.60
CA THR A 411 0.97 -3.87 4.20
C THR A 411 2.18 -3.85 3.25
N SER A 412 3.35 -4.32 3.66
CA SER A 412 4.52 -4.37 2.77
C SER A 412 4.23 -5.29 1.57
N PHE A 413 4.32 -4.75 0.35
CA PHE A 413 4.01 -5.43 -0.92
C PHE A 413 2.60 -6.03 -1.08
N THR A 414 1.66 -5.68 -0.19
CA THR A 414 0.22 -5.97 -0.35
C THR A 414 -0.43 -4.87 -1.18
N GLY A 415 -1.45 -5.17 -1.99
CA GLY A 415 -2.16 -4.21 -2.85
C GLY A 415 -1.25 -3.23 -3.62
N TYR A 416 -1.68 -1.95 -3.75
CA TYR A 416 -1.03 -0.97 -4.63
C TYR A 416 -0.71 0.36 -3.93
N GLY A 417 0.59 0.65 -3.76
CA GLY A 417 1.11 1.97 -3.37
C GLY A 417 0.92 2.38 -1.89
N GLN A 418 0.53 1.47 -1.00
CA GLN A 418 0.11 1.78 0.39
C GLN A 418 1.14 2.62 1.14
N TRP A 419 2.41 2.18 1.16
CA TRP A 419 3.47 2.90 1.87
C TRP A 419 3.65 4.32 1.34
N PHE A 420 3.51 4.51 0.02
CA PHE A 420 3.63 5.82 -0.60
C PHE A 420 2.46 6.71 -0.19
N PHE A 421 1.21 6.25 -0.35
CA PHE A 421 0.02 7.05 -0.03
C PHE A 421 -0.08 7.41 1.45
N ASP A 422 0.24 6.47 2.34
CA ASP A 422 0.25 6.73 3.78
C ASP A 422 1.40 7.66 4.18
N SER A 423 2.63 7.40 3.73
CA SER A 423 3.77 8.27 4.06
C SER A 423 3.60 9.68 3.51
N ARG A 424 2.95 9.82 2.35
CA ARG A 424 2.55 11.11 1.80
C ARG A 424 1.62 11.87 2.75
N GLY A 425 0.56 11.21 3.21
CA GLY A 425 -0.39 11.78 4.16
C GLY A 425 0.19 12.03 5.55
N TRP A 426 1.20 11.27 5.98
CA TRP A 426 1.87 11.46 7.27
C TRP A 426 3.00 12.50 7.23
N GLY A 427 3.52 12.84 6.04
CA GLY A 427 4.68 13.71 5.90
C GLY A 427 6.01 12.99 6.09
N ASP A 428 6.04 11.69 5.85
CA ASP A 428 7.20 10.82 6.11
C ASP A 428 8.03 10.54 4.84
N LEU A 429 7.63 11.09 3.69
CA LEU A 429 8.36 10.92 2.44
C LEU A 429 9.72 11.63 2.49
N VAL A 430 10.71 11.01 1.85
CA VAL A 430 12.02 11.62 1.56
C VAL A 430 11.81 12.95 0.82
N ARG A 431 12.61 13.97 1.16
CA ARG A 431 12.55 15.30 0.55
C ARG A 431 12.41 15.20 -0.96
N ASN A 432 11.56 16.07 -1.51
CA ASN A 432 11.38 16.26 -2.94
C ASN A 432 10.71 15.07 -3.67
N THR A 433 10.27 14.04 -2.96
CA THR A 433 9.37 13.02 -3.51
C THR A 433 8.09 13.67 -4.01
N VAL A 434 7.64 13.31 -5.22
CA VAL A 434 6.39 13.83 -5.75
C VAL A 434 5.20 13.44 -4.89
N LEU A 435 4.22 14.33 -4.81
CA LEU A 435 2.95 14.06 -4.13
C LEU A 435 1.85 13.68 -5.13
N GLU A 436 2.07 13.87 -6.43
CA GLU A 436 1.17 13.56 -7.56
C GLU A 436 1.97 13.36 -8.84
N TRP A 437 1.34 12.66 -9.77
CA TRP A 437 1.70 12.67 -11.17
C TRP A 437 0.84 13.68 -11.95
N PRO A 438 1.40 14.40 -12.94
CA PRO A 438 0.59 15.13 -13.89
C PRO A 438 -0.20 14.14 -14.75
N VAL A 439 -1.30 14.59 -15.35
CA VAL A 439 -1.92 13.85 -16.45
C VAL A 439 -0.86 13.56 -17.52
N PRO A 440 -0.68 12.29 -17.93
CA PRO A 440 0.38 11.92 -18.86
C PRO A 440 0.29 12.70 -20.17
N TRP A 441 1.43 13.08 -20.74
CA TRP A 441 1.47 13.86 -21.97
C TRP A 441 0.73 13.18 -23.13
N GLN A 442 0.69 11.85 -23.17
CA GLN A 442 -0.06 11.08 -24.17
C GLN A 442 -1.56 11.42 -24.12
N GLU A 443 -2.12 11.51 -22.91
CA GLU A 443 -3.52 11.88 -22.69
C GLU A 443 -3.76 13.37 -22.99
N LEU A 444 -2.84 14.24 -22.57
CA LEU A 444 -2.92 15.67 -22.87
C LEU A 444 -2.85 15.94 -24.38
N SER A 445 -2.04 15.19 -25.11
CA SER A 445 -1.90 15.32 -26.56
C SER A 445 -3.12 14.80 -27.30
N ALA A 446 -3.80 13.77 -26.77
CA ALA A 446 -5.03 13.24 -27.34
C ALA A 446 -6.21 14.21 -27.14
N ARG A 447 -6.19 14.99 -26.06
CA ARG A 447 -7.16 16.06 -25.78
C ARG A 447 -6.76 17.32 -26.53
N LEU A 448 -7.51 17.68 -27.57
CA LEU A 448 -7.27 18.91 -28.33
C LEU A 448 -7.20 20.12 -27.38
N ASN A 449 -6.13 20.93 -27.49
CA ASN A 449 -5.89 22.20 -26.78
C ASN A 449 -5.41 22.13 -25.31
N LEU A 450 -4.83 21.02 -24.84
CA LEU A 450 -4.17 21.00 -23.52
C LEU A 450 -2.64 21.13 -23.63
N ASN A 451 -2.08 22.01 -22.80
CA ASN A 451 -0.63 22.19 -22.70
C ASN A 451 0.01 21.09 -21.84
N PHE A 452 1.21 20.66 -22.20
CA PHE A 452 2.00 19.77 -21.35
C PHE A 452 2.54 20.52 -20.13
N TYR A 453 2.52 19.87 -18.98
CA TYR A 453 2.99 20.42 -17.72
C TYR A 453 3.61 19.34 -16.85
N THR A 454 4.36 19.75 -15.83
CA THR A 454 4.91 18.86 -14.80
C THR A 454 4.42 19.30 -13.43
N THR A 455 4.23 18.37 -12.49
CA THR A 455 3.83 18.67 -11.10
C THR A 455 5.03 19.12 -10.24
N SER A 456 5.92 19.94 -10.81
CA SER A 456 7.18 20.36 -10.17
C SER A 456 7.01 21.06 -8.82
N ASN A 457 5.83 21.62 -8.53
CA ASN A 457 5.51 22.28 -7.26
C ASN A 457 4.83 21.36 -6.23
N SER A 458 4.46 20.14 -6.59
CA SER A 458 3.75 19.20 -5.70
C SER A 458 4.70 18.13 -5.17
N ARG A 459 5.50 18.52 -4.17
CA ARG A 459 6.64 17.73 -3.69
C ARG A 459 6.74 17.75 -2.16
N ALA A 460 7.21 16.65 -1.60
CA ALA A 460 7.43 16.49 -0.17
C ALA A 460 8.47 17.50 0.32
N ALA A 461 8.17 18.12 1.47
CA ALA A 461 9.20 18.74 2.30
C ALA A 461 10.17 17.67 2.85
N VAL A 462 11.13 18.06 3.70
CA VAL A 462 11.88 17.07 4.50
C VAL A 462 10.88 16.25 5.28
N GLY A 463 11.01 14.92 5.20
CA GLY A 463 10.11 14.04 5.94
C GLY A 463 10.30 14.17 7.45
N THR A 464 9.32 13.71 8.23
CA THR A 464 9.35 13.68 9.70
C THR A 464 10.64 13.09 10.28
N TYR A 465 11.29 12.20 9.53
CA TYR A 465 12.50 11.48 9.94
C TYR A 465 13.81 12.07 9.40
N GLY A 466 13.77 13.23 8.74
CA GLY A 466 14.96 13.96 8.31
C GLY A 466 15.53 13.62 6.93
N PHE A 467 14.81 12.83 6.13
CA PHE A 467 15.24 12.41 4.78
C PHE A 467 14.64 13.25 3.66
#